data_AF-A0A251QG92-F1
#
_entry.id   AF-A0A251QG92-F1
#
_cell.length_a   1.000
_cell.length_b   1.000
_cell.length_c   1.000
_cell.angle_alpha   90.00
_cell.angle_beta   90.00
_cell.angle_gamma   90.00
#
_symmetry.space_group_name_H-M   'P 1'
#
loop_
_entity.id
_entity.type
_entity.pdbx_description
1 polymer ?
#
loop_
_entity_poly.entity_id
_entity_poly.type
_entity_poly.pdbx_seq_one_letter_code
_entity_poly.pdbx_strand_id
1 'polypeptide(L)'
;MQNFSLNFIKGRGIIKLEFLRETNQRQPVLLIGGKRVGIVGLGNIGLEVAKRLEAFGCNILYNSRKKKPFVSYPFFPDVCELSADSDVLVICCGLNAQTHHMINKKVLLALGREGVIVNVGRGAIIDEKEMVQCLVRGEIGGAVLDVFENEPHVPKELFALDNVVLSPHHAGLTPECFTALRELVVGNLEAFFSNKPLLSQVENN
;
A
#
# COMPACT_ATOMS: atom_id res chain seq x y z
N MET A 1 28.81 -18.69 -19.59
CA MET A 1 28.15 -19.75 -18.81
C MET A 1 26.90 -19.14 -18.22
N GLN A 2 25.74 -19.53 -18.74
CA GLN A 2 24.43 -19.04 -18.32
C GLN A 2 24.14 -19.51 -16.90
N ASN A 3 23.69 -18.60 -16.04
CA ASN A 3 22.90 -18.94 -14.86
C ASN A 3 21.72 -17.98 -14.82
N PHE A 4 20.62 -18.42 -15.44
CA PHE A 4 19.29 -17.89 -15.19
C PHE A 4 18.69 -18.67 -14.03
N SER A 5 18.19 -17.97 -13.02
CA SER A 5 17.16 -18.51 -12.13
C SER A 5 16.40 -17.36 -11.45
N LEU A 6 15.16 -17.12 -11.89
CA LEU A 6 14.00 -17.41 -11.06
C LEU A 6 12.76 -17.46 -11.98
N ASN A 7 12.08 -18.61 -11.96
CA ASN A 7 10.86 -18.88 -12.72
C ASN A 7 9.64 -18.31 -12.01
N PHE A 8 8.78 -17.60 -12.73
CA PHE A 8 7.33 -17.67 -12.54
C PHE A 8 6.64 -17.62 -13.90
N ILE A 9 5.95 -18.72 -14.26
CA ILE A 9 5.13 -18.82 -15.48
C ILE A 9 3.65 -18.96 -15.08
N LYS A 10 2.84 -18.07 -15.67
CA LYS A 10 1.40 -18.11 -16.04
C LYS A 10 0.31 -18.40 -14.99
N GLY A 11 -0.46 -17.34 -14.75
CA GLY A 11 -1.91 -17.36 -14.49
C GLY A 11 -2.43 -15.93 -14.56
N ARG A 12 -3.55 -15.67 -15.24
CA ARG A 12 -4.07 -14.31 -15.56
C ARG A 12 -4.17 -13.40 -14.32
N GLY A 13 -3.56 -12.22 -14.38
CA GLY A 13 -3.69 -11.14 -13.39
C GLY A 13 -2.44 -10.27 -13.44
N ILE A 14 -2.54 -9.06 -13.98
CA ILE A 14 -1.40 -8.28 -14.50
C ILE A 14 -0.37 -7.97 -13.39
N ILE A 15 0.87 -8.40 -13.61
CA ILE A 15 2.08 -7.88 -12.96
C ILE A 15 2.79 -7.01 -14.01
N LYS A 16 2.85 -5.69 -13.84
CA LYS A 16 3.78 -4.86 -14.61
C LYS A 16 5.16 -4.94 -13.96
N LEU A 17 5.86 -6.05 -14.17
CA LEU A 17 7.31 -6.12 -14.06
C LEU A 17 7.82 -6.00 -15.50
N GLU A 18 7.93 -4.76 -16.00
CA GLU A 18 8.72 -4.56 -17.20
C GLU A 18 10.16 -4.91 -16.84
N PHE A 19 10.61 -6.05 -17.36
CA PHE A 19 12.04 -6.31 -17.58
C PHE A 19 12.62 -5.05 -18.21
N LEU A 20 13.71 -4.54 -17.63
CA LEU A 20 14.54 -3.48 -18.19
C LEU A 20 14.58 -3.65 -19.71
N ARG A 21 13.90 -2.77 -20.46
CA ARG A 21 14.20 -2.62 -21.88
C ARG A 21 15.70 -2.35 -21.93
N GLU A 22 16.41 -3.01 -22.86
CA GLU A 22 17.81 -2.72 -23.18
C GLU A 22 17.92 -1.29 -23.73
N THR A 23 17.67 -0.29 -22.88
CA THR A 23 18.10 1.07 -23.11
C THR A 23 19.45 1.17 -22.41
N ASN A 24 20.49 1.49 -23.16
CA ASN A 24 21.84 1.71 -22.64
C ASN A 24 21.94 2.99 -21.77
N GLN A 25 20.82 3.43 -21.17
CA GLN A 25 20.69 4.63 -20.37
C GLN A 25 20.43 4.23 -18.92
N ARG A 26 21.43 4.45 -18.06
CA ARG A 26 21.27 4.32 -16.61
C ARG A 26 20.30 5.40 -16.13
N GLN A 27 19.06 5.02 -15.82
CA GLN A 27 18.16 5.91 -15.11
C GLN A 27 18.62 6.02 -13.64
N PRO A 28 18.66 7.24 -13.08
CA PRO A 28 18.95 7.40 -11.65
C PRO A 28 17.87 6.69 -10.83
N VAL A 29 18.29 5.75 -9.99
CA VAL A 29 17.42 5.05 -9.04
C VAL A 29 17.36 5.83 -7.73
N LEU A 30 16.16 5.98 -7.17
CA LEU A 30 15.95 6.66 -5.91
C LEU A 30 16.49 5.80 -4.76
N LEU A 31 17.39 6.38 -3.96
CA LEU A 31 17.82 5.77 -2.71
C LEU A 31 16.68 5.84 -1.68
N ILE A 32 16.31 4.68 -1.12
CA ILE A 32 15.26 4.58 -0.11
C ILE A 32 15.72 5.03 1.27
N GLY A 33 16.99 4.81 1.61
CA GLY A 33 17.57 5.28 2.87
C GLY A 33 17.49 6.80 3.00
N GLY A 34 17.11 7.28 4.19
CA GLY A 34 16.92 8.69 4.51
C GLY A 34 15.58 9.30 4.05
N LYS A 35 14.76 8.57 3.27
CA LYS A 35 13.44 9.05 2.85
C LYS A 35 12.49 9.16 4.02
N ARG A 36 11.63 10.18 3.99
CA ARG A 36 10.49 10.35 4.90
C ARG A 36 9.33 9.48 4.41
N VAL A 37 8.89 8.53 5.23
CA VAL A 37 7.79 7.62 4.90
C VAL A 37 6.63 7.87 5.83
N GLY A 38 5.56 8.45 5.30
CA GLY A 38 4.29 8.62 6.00
C GLY A 38 3.43 7.37 5.88
N ILE A 39 3.05 6.78 7.01
CA ILE A 39 2.17 5.61 7.06
C ILE A 39 0.77 6.03 7.50
N VAL A 40 -0.22 5.85 6.63
CA VAL A 40 -1.63 6.07 6.92
C VAL A 40 -2.23 4.79 7.49
N GLY A 41 -2.41 4.77 8.81
CA GLY A 41 -2.91 3.61 9.54
C GLY A 41 -1.81 2.77 10.18
N LEU A 42 -1.37 3.16 11.37
CA LEU A 42 -0.38 2.41 12.17
C LEU A 42 -1.02 1.29 13.01
N GLY A 43 -1.69 0.35 12.33
CA GLY A 43 -2.18 -0.92 12.90
C GLY A 43 -1.15 -2.05 12.77
N ASN A 44 -1.59 -3.32 12.81
CA ASN A 44 -0.68 -4.48 12.66
C ASN A 44 0.15 -4.41 11.38
N ILE A 45 -0.48 -4.15 10.23
CA ILE A 45 0.22 -4.02 8.93
C ILE A 45 1.16 -2.82 8.94
N GLY A 46 0.67 -1.64 9.36
CA GLY A 46 1.47 -0.42 9.38
C GLY A 46 2.72 -0.51 10.28
N LEU A 47 2.64 -1.20 11.42
CA LEU A 47 3.78 -1.45 12.29
C LEU A 47 4.83 -2.36 11.64
N GLU A 48 4.39 -3.42 10.97
CA GLU A 48 5.30 -4.34 10.25
C GLU A 48 5.97 -3.66 9.04
N VAL A 49 5.26 -2.75 8.36
CA VAL A 49 5.83 -1.88 7.32
C VAL A 49 6.87 -0.94 7.91
N ALA A 50 6.53 -0.23 9.00
CA ALA A 50 7.44 0.69 9.68
C ALA A 50 8.74 0.00 10.10
N LYS A 51 8.64 -1.17 10.75
CA LYS A 51 9.78 -1.98 11.20
C LYS A 51 10.74 -2.32 10.07
N ARG A 52 10.22 -2.68 8.89
CA ARG A 52 11.04 -3.02 7.72
C ARG A 52 11.73 -1.78 7.16
N LEU A 53 11.00 -0.68 7.00
CA LEU A 53 11.53 0.55 6.41
C LEU A 53 12.52 1.27 7.33
N GLU A 54 12.34 1.19 8.64
CA GLU A 54 13.31 1.65 9.63
C GLU A 54 14.65 0.93 9.47
N ALA A 55 14.65 -0.38 9.24
CA ALA A 55 15.87 -1.14 8.97
C ALA A 55 16.57 -0.74 7.65
N PHE A 56 15.84 -0.13 6.70
CA PHE A 56 16.41 0.48 5.50
C PHE A 56 16.88 1.93 5.72
N GLY A 57 16.80 2.45 6.95
CA GLY A 57 17.22 3.81 7.30
C GLY A 57 16.21 4.89 6.91
N CYS A 58 14.92 4.55 6.76
CA CYS A 58 13.87 5.53 6.50
C CYS A 58 13.45 6.27 7.77
N ASN A 59 13.01 7.53 7.60
CA ASN A 59 12.39 8.32 8.66
C ASN A 59 10.88 8.06 8.66
N ILE A 60 10.38 7.31 9.64
CA ILE A 60 8.97 6.92 9.69
C ILE A 60 8.12 8.00 10.36
N LEU A 61 7.05 8.42 9.70
CA LEU A 61 5.99 9.28 10.22
C LEU A 61 4.65 8.53 10.10
N TYR A 62 3.62 8.91 10.86
CA TYR A 62 2.34 8.21 10.73
C TYR A 62 1.11 9.07 11.03
N ASN A 63 0.01 8.68 10.40
CA ASN A 63 -1.34 9.08 10.74
C ASN A 63 -2.14 7.87 11.25
N SER A 64 -3.02 8.12 12.21
CA SER A 64 -4.05 7.17 12.62
C SER A 64 -5.15 7.90 13.40
N ARG A 65 -6.30 7.24 13.62
CA ARG A 65 -7.43 7.81 14.39
C ARG A 65 -7.04 8.32 15.78
N LYS A 66 -6.06 7.68 16.44
CA LYS A 66 -5.56 8.07 17.76
C LYS A 66 -4.05 7.83 17.81
N LYS A 67 -3.30 8.78 18.38
CA LYS A 67 -1.87 8.64 18.64
C LYS A 67 -1.59 7.33 19.37
N LYS A 68 -0.59 6.58 18.90
CA LYS A 68 -0.14 5.34 19.53
C LYS A 68 0.84 5.66 20.65
N PRO A 69 0.58 5.23 21.90
CA PRO A 69 1.42 5.61 23.04
C PRO A 69 2.76 4.85 23.09
N PHE A 70 2.89 3.76 22.34
CA PHE A 70 4.02 2.82 22.39
C PHE A 70 5.00 2.95 21.22
N VAL A 71 4.83 3.94 20.35
CA VAL A 71 5.74 4.18 19.21
C VAL A 71 6.36 5.57 19.33
N SER A 72 7.61 5.70 18.91
CA SER A 72 8.38 6.95 18.91
C SER A 72 8.20 7.78 17.63
N TYR A 73 7.56 7.22 16.60
CA TYR A 73 7.37 7.90 15.32
C TYR A 73 6.57 9.21 15.49
N PRO A 74 6.89 10.28 14.73
CA PRO A 74 6.08 11.48 14.67
C PRO A 74 4.63 11.18 14.25
N PHE A 75 3.69 11.67 15.04
CA PHE A 75 2.25 11.50 14.80
C PHE A 75 1.65 12.74 14.15
N PHE A 76 0.94 12.53 13.05
CA PHE A 76 0.18 13.54 12.33
C PHE A 76 -1.32 13.25 12.45
N PRO A 77 -2.13 14.16 13.01
CA PRO A 77 -3.58 13.98 13.07
C PRO A 77 -4.24 14.17 11.70
N ASP A 78 -3.64 14.96 10.81
CA ASP A 78 -4.13 15.25 9.46
C ASP A 78 -3.26 14.55 8.40
N VAL A 79 -3.92 13.92 7.42
CA VAL A 79 -3.25 13.15 6.37
C VAL A 79 -2.61 14.04 5.30
N CYS A 80 -3.12 15.26 5.11
CA CYS A 80 -2.55 16.22 4.16
C CYS A 80 -1.23 16.78 4.71
N GLU A 81 -1.17 17.08 6.01
CA GLU A 81 0.08 17.46 6.69
C GLU A 81 1.11 16.32 6.66
N LEU A 82 0.68 15.08 6.93
CA LEU A 82 1.55 13.92 6.79
C LEU A 82 2.12 13.82 5.37
N SER A 83 1.28 14.03 4.35
CA SER A 83 1.67 13.92 2.94
C SER A 83 2.67 15.00 2.54
N ALA A 84 2.49 16.23 3.02
CA ALA A 84 3.45 17.32 2.80
C ALA A 84 4.82 17.05 3.43
N ASP A 85 4.87 16.29 4.52
CA ASP A 85 6.11 15.91 5.20
C ASP A 85 6.65 14.52 4.79
N SER A 86 6.11 13.93 3.72
CA SER A 86 6.48 12.60 3.24
C SER A 86 7.07 12.64 1.83
N ASP A 87 8.07 11.79 1.59
CA ASP A 87 8.55 11.46 0.24
C ASP A 87 7.81 10.21 -0.30
N VAL A 88 7.37 9.33 0.61
CA VAL A 88 6.56 8.16 0.30
C VAL A 88 5.36 8.10 1.25
N LEU A 89 4.16 7.96 0.71
CA LEU A 89 2.94 7.79 1.50
C LEU A 89 2.40 6.35 1.35
N VAL A 90 2.40 5.59 2.44
CA VAL A 90 1.96 4.18 2.45
C VAL A 90 0.61 4.04 3.16
N ILE A 91 -0.38 3.50 2.46
CA ILE A 91 -1.74 3.32 2.97
C ILE A 91 -1.91 1.89 3.49
N CYS A 92 -2.13 1.78 4.79
CA CYS A 92 -2.31 0.53 5.54
C CYS A 92 -3.61 0.50 6.37
N CYS A 93 -4.50 1.49 6.19
CA CYS A 93 -5.75 1.59 6.93
C CYS A 93 -6.91 0.85 6.25
N GLY A 94 -7.96 0.55 7.02
CA GLY A 94 -9.19 -0.03 6.50
C GLY A 94 -10.11 1.02 5.88
N LEU A 95 -10.93 0.60 4.92
CA LEU A 95 -11.98 1.43 4.30
C LEU A 95 -13.20 1.52 5.21
N ASN A 96 -13.69 2.73 5.43
CA ASN A 96 -14.95 3.08 6.09
C ASN A 96 -15.40 4.48 5.60
N ALA A 97 -16.52 4.99 6.11
CA ALA A 97 -17.05 6.29 5.70
C ALA A 97 -16.08 7.47 5.88
N GLN A 98 -15.19 7.42 6.88
CA GLN A 98 -14.21 8.47 7.15
C GLN A 98 -12.95 8.35 6.27
N THR A 99 -12.62 7.14 5.83
CA THR A 99 -11.40 6.89 5.02
C THR A 99 -11.68 6.81 3.52
N HIS A 100 -12.95 6.77 3.10
CA HIS A 100 -13.36 6.84 1.71
C HIS A 100 -12.89 8.16 1.07
N HIS A 101 -12.10 8.06 -0.02
CA HIS A 101 -11.47 9.19 -0.71
C HIS A 101 -10.73 10.16 0.22
N MET A 102 -10.25 9.67 1.36
CA MET A 102 -9.45 10.45 2.29
C MET A 102 -8.17 10.95 1.62
N ILE A 103 -7.60 10.16 0.71
CA ILE A 103 -6.53 10.60 -0.18
C ILE A 103 -7.17 11.19 -1.45
N ASN A 104 -7.61 12.43 -1.33
CA ASN A 104 -8.15 13.22 -2.44
C ASN A 104 -7.05 14.02 -3.15
N LYS A 105 -7.45 14.81 -4.17
CA LYS A 105 -6.54 15.70 -4.91
C LYS A 105 -5.65 16.58 -4.02
N LYS A 106 -6.20 17.16 -2.95
CA LYS A 106 -5.43 18.04 -2.04
C LYS A 106 -4.27 17.28 -1.40
N VAL A 107 -4.53 16.05 -0.95
CA VAL A 107 -3.53 15.18 -0.31
C VAL A 107 -2.47 14.74 -1.32
N LEU A 108 -2.89 14.37 -2.54
CA LEU A 108 -1.99 14.03 -3.64
C LEU A 108 -1.05 15.19 -4.01
N LEU A 109 -1.58 16.41 -4.13
CA LEU A 109 -0.78 17.59 -4.42
C LEU A 109 0.17 17.97 -3.28
N ALA A 110 -0.22 17.69 -2.03
CA ALA A 110 0.66 17.88 -0.88
C ALA A 110 1.86 16.91 -0.90
N LEU A 111 1.65 15.65 -1.33
CA LEU A 111 2.73 14.68 -1.55
C LEU A 111 3.70 15.14 -2.66
N GLY A 112 3.15 15.74 -3.72
CA GLY A 112 3.92 16.48 -4.72
C GLY A 112 4.71 15.62 -5.72
N ARG A 113 5.41 16.30 -6.63
CA ARG A 113 5.98 15.73 -7.86
C ARG A 113 7.08 14.70 -7.67
N GLU A 114 7.75 14.72 -6.53
CA GLU A 114 8.77 13.73 -6.18
C GLU A 114 8.21 12.60 -5.32
N GLY A 115 6.97 12.75 -4.85
CA GLY A 115 6.38 11.85 -3.88
C GLY A 115 5.73 10.63 -4.53
N VAL A 116 5.84 9.49 -3.84
CA VAL A 116 5.30 8.20 -4.28
C VAL A 116 4.20 7.73 -3.35
N ILE A 117 3.05 7.34 -3.91
CA ILE A 117 1.95 6.77 -3.14
C ILE A 117 1.95 5.23 -3.25
N VAL A 118 1.78 4.55 -2.13
CA VAL A 118 1.70 3.09 -2.06
C VAL A 118 0.38 2.69 -1.41
N ASN A 119 -0.44 1.87 -2.09
CA ASN A 119 -1.71 1.40 -1.54
C ASN A 119 -1.77 -0.13 -1.48
N VAL A 120 -1.82 -0.65 -0.25
CA VAL A 120 -2.03 -2.08 0.06
C VAL A 120 -3.28 -2.29 0.92
N GLY A 121 -4.10 -1.25 1.07
CA GLY A 121 -5.33 -1.26 1.87
C GLY A 121 -6.56 -1.59 1.03
N ARG A 122 -7.27 -0.56 0.59
CA ARG A 122 -8.43 -0.65 -0.32
C ARG A 122 -8.35 0.49 -1.33
N GLY A 123 -8.79 0.25 -2.56
CA GLY A 123 -8.71 1.24 -3.64
C GLY A 123 -9.45 2.53 -3.33
N ALA A 124 -10.70 2.43 -2.88
CA ALA A 124 -11.57 3.59 -2.57
C ALA A 124 -11.10 4.47 -1.40
N ILE A 125 -9.95 4.20 -0.79
CA ILE A 125 -9.30 5.14 0.15
C ILE A 125 -8.69 6.32 -0.62
N ILE A 126 -8.26 6.08 -1.86
CA ILE A 126 -7.80 7.09 -2.81
C ILE A 126 -8.96 7.45 -3.74
N ASP A 127 -9.12 8.74 -4.04
CA ASP A 127 -9.89 9.16 -5.20
C ASP A 127 -9.11 8.77 -6.46
N GLU A 128 -9.41 7.59 -7.03
CA GLU A 128 -8.62 6.98 -8.10
C GLU A 128 -8.62 7.85 -9.36
N LYS A 129 -9.73 8.52 -9.64
CA LYS A 129 -9.86 9.42 -10.78
C LYS A 129 -8.93 10.62 -10.66
N GLU A 130 -8.85 11.23 -9.48
CA GLU A 130 -7.93 12.35 -9.24
C GLU A 130 -6.47 11.88 -9.24
N MET A 131 -6.17 10.72 -8.64
CA MET A 131 -4.82 10.14 -8.68
C MET A 131 -4.33 9.88 -10.10
N VAL A 132 -5.16 9.28 -10.96
CA VAL A 132 -4.81 9.04 -12.38
C VAL A 132 -4.51 10.36 -13.08
N GLN A 133 -5.32 11.40 -12.87
CA GLN A 133 -5.06 12.72 -13.45
C GLN A 133 -3.75 13.33 -12.96
N CYS A 134 -3.47 13.25 -11.65
CA CYS A 134 -2.23 13.78 -11.08
C CYS A 134 -1.00 13.05 -11.62
N LEU A 135 -1.06 11.72 -11.78
CA LEU A 135 0.02 10.92 -12.38
C LEU A 135 0.25 11.31 -13.84
N VAL A 136 -0.82 11.39 -14.65
CA VAL A 136 -0.73 11.76 -16.08
C VAL A 136 -0.16 13.17 -16.25
N ARG A 137 -0.48 14.10 -15.34
CA ARG A 137 0.04 15.48 -15.35
C ARG A 137 1.43 15.63 -14.72
N GLY A 138 2.00 14.57 -14.16
CA GLY A 138 3.27 14.63 -13.43
C GLY A 138 3.20 15.50 -12.16
N GLU A 139 2.02 15.57 -11.54
CA GLU A 139 1.80 16.27 -10.26
C GLU A 139 2.24 15.43 -9.06
N ILE A 140 2.27 14.10 -9.21
CA ILE A 140 2.88 13.16 -8.27
C ILE A 140 3.92 12.27 -8.96
N GLY A 141 4.95 11.87 -8.22
CA GLY A 141 6.13 11.20 -8.76
C GLY A 141 5.87 9.77 -9.22
N GLY A 142 4.98 9.05 -8.54
CA GLY A 142 4.58 7.71 -8.94
C GLY A 142 3.59 7.04 -8.01
N ALA A 143 3.15 5.84 -8.38
CA ALA A 143 2.23 5.04 -7.58
C ALA A 143 2.59 3.54 -7.59
N VAL A 144 2.38 2.88 -6.46
CA VAL A 144 2.49 1.42 -6.30
C VAL A 144 1.17 0.91 -5.74
N LEU A 145 0.40 0.21 -6.55
CA LEU A 145 -1.00 -0.11 -6.27
C LEU A 145 -1.22 -1.62 -6.29
N ASP A 146 -1.62 -2.17 -5.15
CA ASP A 146 -2.13 -3.55 -5.07
C ASP A 146 -3.67 -3.60 -5.18
N VAL A 147 -4.35 -2.47 -4.96
CA VAL A 147 -5.82 -2.40 -4.86
C VAL A 147 -6.36 -1.25 -5.69
N PHE A 148 -7.58 -1.41 -6.20
CA PHE A 148 -8.24 -0.47 -7.11
C PHE A 148 -9.67 -0.17 -6.67
N GLU A 149 -10.21 0.97 -7.08
CA GLU A 149 -11.53 1.38 -6.61
C GLU A 149 -12.64 0.45 -7.14
N ASN A 150 -12.51 0.01 -8.40
CA ASN A 150 -13.50 -0.81 -9.09
C ASN A 150 -12.96 -2.20 -9.47
N GLU A 151 -12.31 -2.88 -8.52
CA GLU A 151 -11.74 -4.21 -8.75
C GLU A 151 -12.77 -5.20 -9.37
N PRO A 152 -12.35 -6.03 -10.35
CA PRO A 152 -10.98 -6.21 -10.85
C PRO A 152 -10.58 -5.21 -11.97
N HIS A 153 -11.39 -4.18 -12.23
CA HIS A 153 -11.11 -3.20 -13.28
C HIS A 153 -10.05 -2.19 -12.82
N VAL A 154 -9.10 -1.92 -13.71
CA VAL A 154 -8.02 -0.96 -13.50
C VAL A 154 -8.10 0.11 -14.60
N PRO A 155 -7.96 1.41 -14.28
CA PRO A 155 -7.90 2.47 -15.27
C PRO A 155 -6.83 2.20 -16.33
N LYS A 156 -7.19 2.34 -17.61
CA LYS A 156 -6.31 1.97 -18.73
C LYS A 156 -5.06 2.84 -18.81
N GLU A 157 -5.20 4.09 -18.38
CA GLU A 157 -4.16 5.10 -18.32
C GLU A 157 -2.96 4.62 -17.48
N LEU A 158 -3.22 3.90 -16.38
CA LEU A 158 -2.15 3.43 -15.47
C LEU A 158 -1.19 2.45 -16.15
N PHE A 159 -1.65 1.68 -17.13
CA PHE A 159 -0.77 0.73 -17.84
C PHE A 159 0.25 1.44 -18.73
N ALA A 160 -0.07 2.65 -19.22
CA ALA A 160 0.79 3.45 -20.08
C ALA A 160 1.85 4.25 -19.32
N LEU A 161 1.77 4.31 -17.99
CA LEU A 161 2.68 5.08 -17.15
C LEU A 161 3.89 4.26 -16.70
N ASP A 162 5.10 4.80 -16.85
CA ASP A 162 6.35 4.14 -16.45
C ASP A 162 6.65 4.29 -14.95
N ASN A 163 6.05 5.29 -14.31
CA ASN A 163 6.17 5.58 -12.88
C ASN A 163 5.08 4.91 -12.02
N VAL A 164 4.47 3.84 -12.54
CA VAL A 164 3.40 3.11 -11.85
C VAL A 164 3.69 1.60 -11.82
N VAL A 165 3.56 1.01 -10.63
CA VAL A 165 3.60 -0.44 -10.42
C VAL A 165 2.23 -0.92 -9.98
N LEU A 166 1.76 -1.99 -10.61
CA LEU A 166 0.42 -2.57 -10.40
C LEU A 166 0.55 -4.04 -10.00
N SER A 167 -0.13 -4.44 -8.93
CA SER A 167 -0.35 -5.83 -8.56
C SER A 167 -1.85 -6.11 -8.33
N PRO A 168 -2.33 -7.34 -8.60
CA PRO A 168 -3.76 -7.63 -8.63
C PRO A 168 -4.30 -8.10 -7.27
N HIS A 169 -4.22 -7.28 -6.23
CA HIS A 169 -4.71 -7.55 -4.87
C HIS A 169 -4.08 -8.80 -4.24
N HIS A 170 -2.75 -8.87 -4.33
CA HIS A 170 -1.95 -10.03 -3.98
C HIS A 170 -1.08 -9.86 -2.73
N ALA A 171 -1.05 -8.69 -2.08
CA ALA A 171 -0.12 -8.40 -0.98
C ALA A 171 -0.22 -9.39 0.20
N GLY A 172 -1.40 -10.00 0.42
CA GLY A 172 -1.63 -10.99 1.47
C GLY A 172 -1.75 -12.45 1.00
N LEU A 173 -1.55 -12.73 -0.30
CA LEU A 173 -1.87 -14.04 -0.89
C LEU A 173 -0.68 -15.02 -0.90
N THR A 174 -0.08 -15.28 0.27
CA THR A 174 0.97 -16.31 0.41
C THR A 174 0.41 -17.64 0.94
N PRO A 175 1.05 -18.79 0.65
CA PRO A 175 0.62 -20.09 1.18
C PRO A 175 0.50 -20.12 2.72
N GLU A 176 1.42 -19.45 3.41
CA GLU A 176 1.43 -19.34 4.87
C GLU A 176 0.23 -18.52 5.37
N CYS A 177 -0.05 -17.38 4.73
CA CYS A 177 -1.23 -16.56 5.03
C CYS A 177 -2.54 -17.34 4.80
N PHE A 178 -2.64 -18.08 3.70
CA PHE A 178 -3.81 -18.92 3.42
C PHE A 178 -3.99 -20.06 4.42
N THR A 179 -2.89 -20.67 4.86
CA THR A 179 -2.92 -21.73 5.87
C THR A 179 -3.41 -21.17 7.21
N ALA A 180 -2.81 -20.08 7.68
CA ALA A 180 -3.23 -19.42 8.91
C ALA A 180 -4.69 -18.90 8.85
N LEU A 181 -5.11 -18.35 7.70
CA LEU A 181 -6.49 -17.92 7.48
C LEU A 181 -7.46 -19.11 7.55
N ARG A 182 -7.11 -20.24 6.92
CA ARG A 182 -7.93 -21.45 6.96
C ARG A 182 -8.09 -21.95 8.38
N GLU A 183 -7.00 -22.05 9.13
CA GLU A 183 -7.03 -22.47 10.54
C GLU A 183 -7.90 -21.54 11.38
N LEU A 184 -7.77 -20.22 11.19
CA LEU A 184 -8.57 -19.24 11.90
C LEU A 184 -10.07 -19.36 11.56
N VAL A 185 -10.42 -19.54 10.29
CA VAL A 185 -11.82 -19.70 9.85
C VAL A 185 -12.42 -20.97 10.42
N VAL A 186 -11.73 -22.10 10.28
CA VAL A 186 -12.19 -23.39 10.83
C VAL A 186 -12.35 -23.28 12.35
N GLY A 187 -11.38 -22.72 13.05
CA GLY A 187 -11.44 -22.56 14.51
C GLY A 187 -12.58 -21.66 14.97
N ASN A 188 -12.92 -20.59 14.22
CA ASN A 188 -14.10 -19.77 14.51
C ASN A 188 -15.41 -20.54 14.31
N LEU A 189 -15.52 -21.35 13.24
CA LEU A 189 -16.71 -22.18 12.99
C LEU A 189 -16.89 -23.24 14.07
N GLU A 190 -15.82 -23.93 14.46
CA GLU A 190 -15.84 -24.91 15.55
C GLU A 190 -16.26 -24.27 16.88
N ALA A 191 -15.70 -23.09 17.19
CA ALA A 191 -16.08 -22.33 18.38
C ALA A 191 -17.57 -21.96 18.35
N PHE A 192 -18.08 -21.46 17.22
CA PHE A 192 -19.47 -21.08 17.04
C PHE A 192 -20.42 -22.27 17.26
N PHE A 193 -20.21 -23.39 16.56
CA PHE A 193 -21.07 -24.58 16.70
C PHE A 193 -20.94 -25.28 18.05
N SER A 194 -19.87 -25.00 18.81
CA SER A 194 -19.67 -25.50 20.16
C SER A 194 -20.13 -24.54 21.27
N ASN A 195 -20.77 -23.41 20.91
CA ASN A 195 -21.14 -22.34 21.85
C ASN A 195 -19.95 -21.81 22.69
N LYS A 196 -18.75 -21.72 22.09
CA LYS A 196 -17.54 -21.15 22.70
C LYS A 196 -17.28 -19.74 22.15
N PRO A 197 -16.51 -18.90 22.88
CA PRO A 197 -16.07 -17.61 22.35
C PRO A 197 -15.32 -17.75 21.02
N LEU A 198 -15.61 -16.86 20.07
CA LEU A 198 -14.95 -16.83 18.76
C LEU A 198 -13.47 -16.41 18.89
N LEU A 199 -12.62 -16.95 18.02
CA LEU A 199 -11.18 -16.67 18.03
C LEU A 199 -10.86 -15.24 17.55
N SER A 200 -11.65 -14.72 16.61
CA SER A 200 -11.42 -13.40 16.01
C SER A 200 -12.75 -12.68 15.75
N GLN A 201 -13.50 -12.42 16.82
CA GLN A 201 -14.74 -11.65 16.74
C GLN A 201 -14.45 -10.20 16.32
N VAL A 202 -15.23 -9.70 15.36
CA VAL A 202 -15.21 -8.28 14.97
C VAL A 202 -16.34 -7.56 15.68
N GLU A 203 -16.03 -6.45 16.33
CA GLU A 203 -17.02 -5.54 16.89
C GLU A 203 -17.56 -4.63 15.77
N ASN A 204 -18.87 -4.62 15.56
CA ASN A 204 -19.50 -3.61 14.70
C ASN A 204 -19.46 -2.27 15.45
N ASN A 205 -18.54 -1.39 15.05
CA ASN A 205 -18.54 0.03 15.45
C ASN A 205 -19.27 0.87 14.41
#